data_AF-A0A419VVK3-F1
#
_entry.id   AF-A0A419VVK3-F1
#
_cell.length_a   1.000
_cell.length_b   1.000
_cell.length_c   1.000
_cell.angle_alpha   90.00
_cell.angle_beta   90.00
_cell.angle_gamma   90.00
#
_symmetry.space_group_name_H-M   'P 1'
#
loop_
_entity.id
_entity.type
_entity.pdbx_description
1 polymer ?
#
loop_
_entity_poly.entity_id
_entity_poly.type
_entity_poly.pdbx_seq_one_letter_code
_entity_poly.pdbx_strand_id
1 'polypeptide(L)'
;MKAIGILVVVFLIGGQICFAQKLSSKERKEQKAAEIEELVESGNFVFIARYASPMSGPKIDLTSIYDLKFKGDSVEAWLPYFGRAYQAPYADRDGGIKFKAKVDHIETKFNDKKKSYQVNFEVKEQRDTYQMNLIVGLSGYANLSVTMTHRQSISFSGVVEASAVDEKK
;
A
#
# COMPACT_ATOMS: atom_id res chain seq x y z
N MET A 1 -11.06 -58.20 -39.79
CA MET A 1 -10.40 -56.89 -39.97
C MET A 1 -11.45 -55.80 -40.09
N LYS A 2 -11.23 -54.67 -39.39
CA LYS A 2 -11.91 -53.35 -39.51
C LYS A 2 -13.24 -53.23 -38.73
N ALA A 3 -13.18 -52.86 -37.45
CA ALA A 3 -13.26 -51.48 -36.88
C ALA A 3 -14.73 -51.00 -36.76
N ILE A 4 -15.39 -51.14 -35.60
CA ILE A 4 -15.40 -50.20 -34.44
C ILE A 4 -15.57 -48.74 -34.88
N GLY A 5 -16.79 -48.22 -34.71
CA GLY A 5 -17.19 -46.84 -35.02
C GLY A 5 -18.17 -46.27 -33.99
N ILE A 6 -17.70 -46.22 -32.73
CA ILE A 6 -17.89 -45.12 -31.76
C ILE A 6 -19.29 -44.49 -31.70
N LEU A 7 -20.13 -45.08 -30.84
CA LEU A 7 -21.36 -44.50 -30.30
C LEU A 7 -21.08 -43.78 -28.95
N VAL A 8 -20.08 -42.89 -28.90
CA VAL A 8 -19.69 -42.16 -27.66
C VAL A 8 -19.34 -40.70 -27.95
N VAL A 9 -20.29 -39.94 -28.52
CA VAL A 9 -20.09 -38.51 -28.82
C VAL A 9 -20.81 -37.57 -27.84
N VAL A 10 -21.50 -38.06 -26.80
CA VAL A 10 -22.37 -37.20 -25.97
C VAL A 10 -21.86 -36.97 -24.52
N PHE A 11 -20.65 -37.38 -24.16
CA PHE A 11 -20.17 -37.24 -22.76
C PHE A 11 -18.81 -36.58 -22.58
N LEU A 12 -18.44 -35.61 -23.44
CA LEU A 12 -17.19 -34.86 -23.29
C LEU A 12 -17.34 -33.33 -23.30
N ILE A 13 -18.57 -32.80 -23.25
CA ILE A 13 -18.85 -31.34 -23.13
C ILE A 13 -19.61 -31.03 -21.83
N GLY A 14 -19.43 -31.86 -20.79
CA GLY A 14 -20.14 -31.73 -19.51
C GLY A 14 -19.29 -31.31 -18.32
N GLY A 15 -18.03 -30.90 -18.52
CA GLY A 15 -17.05 -30.83 -17.43
C GLY A 15 -16.30 -29.51 -17.24
N GLN A 16 -16.65 -28.44 -17.94
CA GLN A 16 -15.93 -27.16 -17.85
C GLN A 16 -16.89 -25.98 -17.64
N ILE A 17 -17.80 -26.11 -16.68
CA ILE A 17 -18.49 -24.96 -16.12
C ILE A 17 -18.29 -25.06 -14.61
N CYS A 18 -17.71 -24.02 -14.02
CA CYS A 18 -17.46 -23.86 -12.59
C CYS A 18 -16.15 -24.44 -12.03
N PHE A 19 -15.01 -24.16 -12.65
CA PHE A 19 -13.79 -23.85 -11.87
C PHE A 19 -13.83 -22.39 -11.36
N ALA A 20 -14.99 -21.95 -10.85
CA ALA A 20 -15.02 -20.91 -9.84
C ALA A 20 -14.73 -21.60 -8.49
N GLN A 21 -13.56 -22.21 -8.36
CA GLN A 21 -13.13 -22.80 -7.10
C GLN A 21 -13.07 -21.66 -6.08
N LYS A 22 -13.97 -21.69 -5.10
CA LYS A 22 -13.79 -20.96 -3.85
C LYS A 22 -12.44 -21.41 -3.29
N LEU A 23 -11.39 -20.61 -3.50
CA LEU A 23 -10.11 -20.80 -2.82
C LEU A 23 -10.37 -21.07 -1.33
N SER A 24 -9.60 -21.98 -0.73
CA SER A 24 -9.59 -22.15 0.71
C SER A 24 -9.16 -20.83 1.38
N SER A 25 -9.62 -20.60 2.61
CA SER A 25 -9.21 -19.42 3.40
C SER A 25 -7.68 -19.33 3.56
N LYS A 26 -7.01 -20.48 3.58
CA LYS A 26 -5.54 -20.58 3.64
C LYS A 26 -4.88 -20.11 2.35
N GLU A 27 -5.33 -20.65 1.21
CA GLU A 27 -4.78 -20.32 -0.11
C GLU A 27 -4.95 -18.83 -0.44
N ARG A 28 -6.08 -18.20 -0.06
CA ARG A 28 -6.26 -16.75 -0.22
C ARG A 28 -5.25 -15.92 0.57
N LYS A 29 -4.89 -16.36 1.78
CA LYS A 29 -3.89 -15.66 2.61
C LYS A 29 -2.50 -15.80 2.02
N GLU A 30 -2.17 -16.97 1.49
CA GLU A 30 -0.89 -17.24 0.81
C GLU A 30 -0.77 -16.43 -0.48
N GLN A 31 -1.84 -16.37 -1.29
CA GLN A 31 -1.89 -15.50 -2.47
C GLN A 31 -1.75 -14.03 -2.11
N LYS A 32 -2.45 -13.56 -1.07
CA LYS A 32 -2.33 -12.16 -0.66
C LYS A 32 -0.94 -11.83 -0.13
N ALA A 33 -0.31 -12.77 0.59
CA ALA A 33 1.06 -12.61 1.06
C ALA A 33 2.05 -12.48 -0.10
N ALA A 34 1.93 -13.35 -1.11
CA ALA A 34 2.78 -13.32 -2.31
C ALA A 34 2.55 -12.04 -3.15
N GLU A 35 1.31 -11.59 -3.27
CA GLU A 35 0.99 -10.32 -3.94
C GLU A 35 1.65 -9.13 -3.22
N ILE A 36 1.57 -9.08 -1.88
CA ILE A 36 2.19 -8.00 -1.10
C ILE A 36 3.73 -8.06 -1.18
N GLU A 37 4.32 -9.24 -1.18
CA GLU A 37 5.75 -9.45 -1.39
C GLU A 37 6.19 -8.85 -2.74
N GLU A 38 5.54 -9.24 -3.83
CA GLU A 38 5.82 -8.71 -5.17
C GLU A 38 5.68 -7.19 -5.24
N LEU A 39 4.61 -6.63 -4.66
CA LEU A 39 4.36 -5.20 -4.64
C LEU A 39 5.45 -4.43 -3.89
N VAL A 40 5.82 -4.88 -2.69
CA VAL A 40 6.81 -4.19 -1.86
C VAL A 40 8.21 -4.33 -2.45
N GLU A 41 8.58 -5.49 -2.99
CA GLU A 41 9.88 -5.73 -3.63
C GLU A 41 10.02 -4.97 -4.95
N SER A 42 8.94 -4.84 -5.73
CA SER A 42 8.96 -4.05 -6.95
C SER A 42 9.14 -2.54 -6.68
N GLY A 43 8.85 -2.07 -5.46
CA GLY A 43 8.82 -0.65 -5.12
C GLY A 43 7.73 0.13 -5.87
N ASN A 44 6.73 -0.55 -6.43
CA ASN A 44 5.66 0.03 -7.23
C ASN A 44 4.29 -0.30 -6.63
N PHE A 45 3.89 0.47 -5.62
CA PHE A 45 2.64 0.24 -4.89
C PHE A 45 2.07 1.55 -4.33
N VAL A 46 0.80 1.51 -3.93
CA VAL A 46 0.13 2.63 -3.27
C VAL A 46 -0.33 2.21 -1.89
N PHE A 47 0.05 2.98 -0.88
CA PHE A 47 -0.58 2.92 0.44
C PHE A 47 -1.76 3.90 0.48
N ILE A 48 -2.96 3.37 0.73
CA ILE A 48 -4.20 4.15 0.88
C ILE A 48 -4.52 4.29 2.36
N ALA A 49 -4.45 5.51 2.88
CA ALA A 49 -4.75 5.81 4.27
C ALA A 49 -6.28 5.81 4.50
N ARG A 50 -6.71 5.09 5.54
CA ARG A 50 -8.12 5.06 5.99
C ARG A 50 -8.33 5.78 7.30
N TYR A 51 -7.32 5.76 8.16
CA TYR A 51 -7.35 6.43 9.45
C TYR A 51 -6.10 7.28 9.64
N ALA A 52 -6.24 8.41 10.34
CA ALA A 52 -5.15 9.22 10.83
C ALA A 52 -5.16 9.26 12.36
N SER A 53 -3.98 9.09 12.96
CA SER A 53 -3.77 9.04 14.41
C SER A 53 -2.68 10.05 14.77
N PRO A 54 -3.02 11.31 15.09
CA PRO A 54 -2.05 12.25 15.66
C PRO A 54 -1.56 11.77 17.02
N MET A 55 -0.34 12.13 17.45
CA MET A 55 0.16 11.74 18.78
C MET A 55 -0.72 12.23 19.95
N SER A 56 -1.51 13.28 19.73
CA SER A 56 -2.43 13.82 20.73
C SER A 56 -3.79 13.98 20.07
N GLY A 57 -4.80 13.35 20.66
CA GLY A 57 -6.17 13.36 20.14
C GLY A 57 -6.65 11.96 19.70
N PRO A 58 -7.92 11.86 19.29
CA PRO A 58 -8.50 10.61 18.84
C PRO A 58 -8.00 10.22 17.44
N LYS A 59 -8.18 8.94 17.11
CA LYS A 59 -8.08 8.47 15.73
C LYS A 59 -9.20 9.09 14.89
N ILE A 60 -8.86 9.60 13.72
CA ILE A 60 -9.75 10.26 12.78
C ILE A 60 -10.00 9.32 11.61
N ASP A 61 -11.27 9.13 11.24
CA ASP A 61 -11.67 8.42 10.02
C ASP A 61 -11.54 9.34 8.81
N LEU A 62 -10.87 8.89 7.76
CA LEU A 62 -10.63 9.67 6.56
C LEU A 62 -11.73 9.41 5.54
N THR A 63 -12.55 10.44 5.28
CA THR A 63 -13.67 10.37 4.33
C THR A 63 -13.28 10.62 2.87
N SER A 64 -12.05 11.07 2.64
CA SER A 64 -11.46 11.27 1.30
C SER A 64 -10.30 10.30 1.08
N ILE A 65 -9.97 10.06 -0.18
CA ILE A 65 -8.83 9.20 -0.54
C ILE A 65 -7.54 9.99 -0.30
N TYR A 66 -6.70 9.45 0.56
CA TYR A 66 -5.37 9.96 0.85
C TYR A 66 -4.37 8.83 0.65
N ASP A 67 -3.25 9.13 0.00
CA ASP A 67 -2.34 8.10 -0.47
C ASP A 67 -0.86 8.47 -0.34
N LEU A 68 -0.04 7.42 -0.36
CA LEU A 68 1.40 7.48 -0.51
C LEU A 68 1.77 6.51 -1.62
N LYS A 69 2.23 7.04 -2.75
CA LYS A 69 2.53 6.29 -3.98
C LYS A 69 4.02 6.09 -4.09
N PHE A 70 4.42 4.84 -4.31
CA PHE A 70 5.78 4.45 -4.64
C PHE A 70 5.82 4.10 -6.13
N LYS A 71 6.78 4.70 -6.84
CA LYS A 71 7.10 4.44 -8.25
C LYS A 71 8.62 4.31 -8.39
N GLY A 72 9.18 3.19 -7.93
CA GLY A 72 10.62 2.96 -7.91
C GLY A 72 11.35 3.94 -6.99
N ASP A 73 12.13 4.86 -7.57
CA ASP A 73 12.88 5.90 -6.85
C ASP A 73 12.03 7.14 -6.53
N SER A 74 10.79 7.23 -7.03
CA SER A 74 9.91 8.36 -6.79
C SER A 74 8.81 8.04 -5.81
N VAL A 75 8.58 8.96 -4.87
CA VAL A 75 7.50 8.88 -3.89
C VAL A 75 6.65 10.14 -3.94
N GLU A 76 5.33 9.95 -3.98
CA GLU A 76 4.34 11.02 -3.96
C GLU A 76 3.42 10.84 -2.76
N ALA A 77 3.32 11.86 -1.91
CA ALA A 77 2.45 11.84 -0.74
C ALA A 77 1.31 12.85 -0.90
N TRP A 78 0.09 12.39 -0.60
CA TRP A 78 -1.09 13.21 -0.43
C TRP A 78 -1.79 12.80 0.85
N LEU A 79 -1.28 13.27 1.99
CA LEU A 79 -1.77 12.88 3.31
C LEU A 79 -2.26 14.12 4.10
N PRO A 80 -3.34 14.00 4.88
CA PRO A 80 -3.84 15.09 5.70
C PRO A 80 -3.00 15.20 6.98
N TYR A 81 -3.02 16.36 7.63
CA TYR A 81 -2.32 16.56 8.89
C TYR A 81 -3.27 17.17 9.93
N PHE A 82 -3.33 16.53 11.11
CA PHE A 82 -4.22 16.92 12.21
C PHE A 82 -3.48 17.18 13.52
N GLY A 83 -2.16 17.42 13.45
CA GLY A 83 -1.32 17.65 14.62
C GLY A 83 -1.03 19.12 14.89
N ARG A 84 -0.20 19.36 15.91
CA ARG A 84 0.30 20.71 16.23
C ARG A 84 1.55 21.01 15.42
N ALA A 85 1.57 22.18 14.79
CA ALA A 85 2.78 22.74 14.20
C ALA A 85 3.50 23.60 15.26
N TYR A 86 4.80 23.38 15.45
CA TYR A 86 5.61 24.16 16.39
C TYR A 86 6.09 25.48 15.76
N GLN A 87 6.12 25.55 14.43
CA GLN A 87 6.31 26.77 13.66
C GLN A 87 5.15 26.92 12.68
N ALA A 88 4.40 28.02 12.79
CA ALA A 88 3.31 28.32 11.87
C ALA A 88 3.90 28.98 10.61
N PRO A 89 3.80 28.36 9.42
CA PRO A 89 4.13 29.08 8.20
C PRO A 89 3.11 30.20 7.96
N TYR A 90 3.61 31.40 7.70
CA TYR A 90 2.81 32.50 7.17
C TYR A 90 2.28 32.06 5.80
N ALA A 91 0.95 31.96 5.66
CA ALA A 91 0.24 31.95 4.38
C ALA A 91 0.10 30.64 3.56
N ASP A 92 0.01 29.44 4.16
CA ASP A 92 -0.53 28.29 3.42
C ASP A 92 -1.82 27.75 4.04
N ARG A 93 -2.89 27.80 3.24
CA ARG A 93 -4.17 27.14 3.53
C ARG A 93 -4.07 25.62 3.44
N ASP A 94 -2.97 25.11 2.90
CA ASP A 94 -2.75 23.69 2.69
C ASP A 94 -1.78 23.10 3.73
N GLY A 95 -2.34 22.60 4.83
CA GLY A 95 -1.58 22.10 5.98
C GLY A 95 -1.15 20.64 5.90
N GLY A 96 -1.42 19.94 4.80
CA GLY A 96 -1.15 18.50 4.66
C GLY A 96 0.34 18.13 4.58
N ILE A 97 0.60 16.82 4.48
CA ILE A 97 1.91 16.25 4.12
C ILE A 97 1.83 15.96 2.62
N LYS A 98 2.39 16.86 1.82
CA LYS A 98 2.26 16.86 0.37
C LYS A 98 3.62 17.06 -0.26
N PHE A 99 4.07 16.07 -1.02
CA PHE A 99 5.32 16.15 -1.76
C PHE A 99 5.31 15.20 -2.94
N LYS A 100 6.17 15.48 -3.91
CA LYS A 100 6.54 14.57 -4.98
C LYS A 100 8.04 14.66 -5.16
N ALA A 101 8.75 13.64 -4.70
CA ALA A 101 10.20 13.66 -4.64
C ALA A 101 10.79 12.39 -5.26
N LYS A 102 12.02 12.52 -5.75
CA LYS A 102 12.92 11.37 -5.88
C LYS A 102 13.61 11.15 -4.55
N VAL A 103 13.73 9.90 -4.15
CA VAL A 103 14.26 9.50 -2.87
C VAL A 103 15.54 8.72 -3.11
N ASP A 104 16.66 9.24 -2.61
CA ASP A 104 17.98 8.65 -2.84
C ASP A 104 18.12 7.27 -2.19
N HIS A 105 17.44 7.05 -1.06
CA HIS A 105 17.50 5.80 -0.32
C HIS A 105 16.14 5.40 0.26
N ILE A 106 15.60 4.29 -0.23
CA ILE A 106 14.45 3.59 0.34
C ILE A 106 14.97 2.27 0.90
N GLU A 107 14.91 2.12 2.22
CA GLU A 107 15.32 0.90 2.91
C GLU A 107 14.10 -0.01 3.11
N THR A 108 14.12 -1.18 2.50
CA THR A 108 13.06 -2.19 2.64
C THR A 108 13.62 -3.43 3.35
N LYS A 109 12.98 -3.84 4.45
CA LYS A 109 13.38 -5.00 5.26
C LYS A 109 12.18 -5.87 5.62
N PHE A 110 12.31 -7.18 5.46
CA PHE A 110 11.32 -8.12 5.99
C PHE A 110 11.59 -8.43 7.47
N ASN A 111 10.53 -8.44 8.28
CA ASN A 111 10.58 -8.83 9.69
C ASN A 111 9.94 -10.21 9.88
N ASP A 112 10.76 -11.25 10.00
CA ASP A 112 10.30 -12.63 10.16
C ASP A 112 9.41 -12.87 11.38
N LYS A 113 9.68 -12.16 12.48
CA LYS A 113 8.93 -12.32 13.73
C LYS A 113 7.54 -11.72 13.63
N LYS A 114 7.42 -10.55 12.98
CA LYS A 114 6.15 -9.83 12.82
C LYS A 114 5.39 -10.19 11.54
N LYS A 115 6.04 -10.93 10.62
CA LYS A 115 5.52 -11.25 9.28
C LYS A 115 5.02 -9.99 8.58
N SER A 116 5.93 -9.03 8.43
CA SER A 116 5.66 -7.74 7.83
C SER A 116 6.90 -7.17 7.14
N TYR A 117 6.70 -6.42 6.07
CA TYR A 117 7.72 -5.58 5.47
C TYR A 117 7.77 -4.24 6.17
N GLN A 118 8.97 -3.70 6.32
CA GLN A 118 9.22 -2.38 6.86
C GLN A 118 9.95 -1.57 5.78
N VAL A 119 9.35 -0.45 5.37
CA VAL A 119 9.86 0.46 4.35
C VAL A 119 10.17 1.79 5.02
N ASN A 120 11.43 2.22 4.94
CA ASN A 120 11.95 3.43 5.56
C ASN A 120 12.53 4.36 4.51
N PHE A 121 12.19 5.63 4.58
CA PHE A 121 12.81 6.65 3.73
C PHE A 121 12.67 8.05 4.33
N GLU A 122 13.46 8.98 3.83
CA GLU A 122 13.44 10.39 4.23
C GLU A 122 13.21 11.28 3.01
N VAL A 123 12.38 12.31 3.18
CA VAL A 123 12.17 13.36 2.17
C VAL A 123 12.44 14.71 2.81
N LYS A 124 13.35 15.47 2.20
CA LYS A 124 13.67 16.85 2.61
C LYS A 124 12.95 17.82 1.72
N GLU A 125 12.00 18.54 2.28
CA GLU A 125 11.31 19.66 1.63
C GLU A 125 11.80 20.99 2.17
N GLN A 126 11.51 22.09 1.47
CA GLN A 126 11.98 23.44 1.87
C GLN A 126 11.59 23.83 3.30
N ARG A 127 10.49 23.28 3.82
CA ARG A 127 9.88 23.70 5.09
C ARG A 127 9.90 22.62 6.18
N ASP A 128 10.08 21.36 5.82
CA ASP A 128 10.10 20.25 6.78
C ASP A 128 10.88 19.07 6.23
N THR A 129 11.32 18.19 7.11
CA THR A 129 11.90 16.89 6.76
C THR A 129 10.96 15.80 7.24
N TYR A 130 10.57 14.90 6.34
CA TYR A 130 9.67 13.80 6.61
C TYR A 130 10.46 12.50 6.73
N GLN A 131 10.52 11.94 7.92
CA GLN A 131 11.00 10.58 8.16
C GLN A 131 9.81 9.63 8.16
N MET A 132 9.78 8.75 7.16
CA MET A 132 8.65 7.89 6.84
C MET A 132 9.00 6.44 7.20
N ASN A 133 8.14 5.79 7.98
CA ASN A 133 8.25 4.38 8.33
C ASN A 133 6.92 3.68 8.04
N LEU A 134 6.87 2.91 6.97
CA LEU A 134 5.70 2.14 6.56
C LEU A 134 5.90 0.67 6.94
N ILE A 135 4.98 0.11 7.72
CA ILE A 135 4.96 -1.30 8.07
C ILE A 135 3.79 -1.95 7.31
N VAL A 136 4.07 -2.90 6.43
CA VAL A 136 3.09 -3.60 5.59
C VAL A 136 2.99 -5.06 6.04
N GLY A 137 1.82 -5.48 6.52
CA GLY A 137 1.55 -6.88 6.84
C GLY A 137 1.24 -7.71 5.60
N LEU A 138 1.41 -9.04 5.68
CA LEU A 138 1.12 -9.97 4.57
C LEU A 138 -0.36 -9.96 4.10
N SER A 139 -1.26 -9.40 4.89
CA SER A 139 -2.66 -9.20 4.52
C SER A 139 -2.93 -7.94 3.69
N GLY A 140 -1.91 -7.09 3.49
CA GLY A 140 -2.01 -5.79 2.86
C GLY A 140 -2.40 -4.66 3.80
N TYR A 141 -2.82 -4.94 5.04
CA TYR A 141 -2.96 -3.89 6.05
C TYR A 141 -1.60 -3.29 6.38
N ALA A 142 -1.55 -1.96 6.44
CA ALA A 142 -0.32 -1.25 6.70
C ALA A 142 -0.50 -0.09 7.66
N ASN A 143 0.58 0.26 8.34
CA ASN A 143 0.68 1.41 9.21
C ASN A 143 1.88 2.27 8.81
N LEU A 144 1.62 3.53 8.48
CA LEU A 144 2.62 4.53 8.17
C LEU A 144 2.82 5.43 9.38
N SER A 145 4.04 5.58 9.87
CA SER A 145 4.41 6.60 10.84
C SER A 145 5.24 7.68 10.16
N VAL A 146 4.86 8.93 10.37
CA VAL A 146 5.54 10.10 9.82
C VAL A 146 6.06 10.94 10.97
N THR A 147 7.37 11.12 11.00
CA THR A 147 8.05 12.02 11.93
C THR A 147 8.52 13.24 11.17
N MET A 148 8.27 14.41 11.75
CA MET A 148 8.60 15.71 11.17
C MET A 148 9.52 16.48 12.11
N THR A 149 10.32 17.39 11.56
CA THR A 149 11.20 18.24 12.38
C THR A 149 10.42 19.38 13.03
N HIS A 150 9.51 20.01 12.30
CA HIS A 150 8.81 21.23 12.77
C HIS A 150 7.36 20.99 13.20
N ARG A 151 6.90 19.73 13.15
CA ARG A 151 5.53 19.34 13.44
C ARG A 151 5.49 18.09 14.31
N GLN A 152 4.42 17.93 15.07
CA GLN A 152 4.21 16.72 15.85
C GLN A 152 4.01 15.50 14.93
N SER A 153 4.61 14.35 15.26
CA SER A 153 4.44 13.13 14.48
C SER A 153 2.98 12.67 14.40
N ILE A 154 2.67 11.94 13.34
CA ILE A 154 1.35 11.40 13.05
C ILE A 154 1.51 10.01 12.43
N SER A 155 0.54 9.13 12.66
CA SER A 155 0.50 7.83 11.99
C SER A 155 -0.79 7.66 11.20
N PHE A 156 -0.74 6.82 10.17
CA PHE A 156 -1.88 6.45 9.34
C PHE A 156 -2.00 4.94 9.30
N SER A 157 -3.24 4.46 9.35
CA SER A 157 -3.53 3.05 9.14
C SER A 157 -4.37 2.89 7.89
N GLY A 158 -4.05 1.89 7.08
CA GLY A 158 -4.58 1.77 5.74
C GLY A 158 -4.28 0.43 5.11
N VAL A 159 -4.29 0.40 3.78
CA VAL A 159 -4.00 -0.79 2.98
C VAL A 159 -3.00 -0.48 1.89
N VAL A 160 -2.22 -1.47 1.50
CA VAL A 160 -1.37 -1.43 0.30
C VAL A 160 -2.10 -2.12 -0.84
N GLU A 161 -2.09 -1.46 -1.99
CA GLU A 161 -2.67 -1.94 -3.24
C GLU A 161 -1.64 -1.77 -4.37
N ALA A 162 -1.83 -2.53 -5.44
CA ALA A 162 -1.05 -2.35 -6.65
C ALA A 162 -1.22 -0.91 -7.14
N SER A 163 -0.11 -0.26 -7.48
CA SER A 163 -0.19 0.97 -8.26
C SER A 163 -0.91 0.64 -9.55
N ALA A 164 -2.06 1.28 -9.80
CA ALA A 164 -2.69 1.21 -11.11
C ALA A 164 -1.61 1.64 -12.11
N VAL A 165 -1.05 0.66 -12.83
CA VAL A 165 -0.15 0.91 -13.95
C VAL A 165 -0.91 1.90 -14.81
N ASP A 166 -0.31 3.05 -15.11
CA ASP A 166 -0.91 4.09 -15.91
C ASP A 166 -1.33 3.48 -17.28
N GLU A 167 -2.53 2.90 -17.36
CA GLU A 167 -3.24 2.57 -18.59
C GLU A 167 -3.72 3.88 -19.21
N LYS A 168 -2.77 4.77 -19.53
CA LYS A 168 -3.02 5.84 -20.48
C LYS A 168 -2.55 5.36 -21.84
N LYS A 169 -3.52 4.77 -22.54
CA LYS A 169 -3.59 4.58 -23.98
C LYS A 169 -3.30 5.87 -24.75
#